data_AF-A0AAD8UVW2-F1
#
_entry.id   AF-A0AAD8UVW2-F1
#
_cell.length_a   1.000
_cell.length_b   1.000
_cell.length_c   1.000
_cell.angle_alpha   90.00
_cell.angle_beta   90.00
_cell.angle_gamma   90.00
#
_symmetry.space_group_name_H-M   'P 1'
#
loop_
_entity.id
_entity.type
_entity.pdbx_description
1 polymer ?
#
loop_
_entity_poly.entity_id
_entity_poly.type
_entity_poly.pdbx_seq_one_letter_code
_entity_poly.pdbx_strand_id
1 'polypeptide(L)'
;MLEDNRDSMVVSIGIVLLSLVFFLYWHLRELRRLRHHHYGHYDEESESTKRKTSISIFANDLIFCKGTLDLQVDNARVLADLASKCSLYLFIQVENEDDVEVILQELEQCDAFKGELKKHRVLFSHTSSGRASMVRQLQPMVHVESNVTVANAIDGRIANLAKFKVTEKTAHDDPDKAVTEDGTVFVFSAEDVVDIIQPFIVLT
;
A
#
# COMPACT_ATOMS: atom_id res chain seq x y z
N MET A 1 -47.40 -29.33 12.70
CA MET A 1 -45.99 -29.29 13.18
C MET A 1 -44.94 -29.40 12.05
N LEU A 2 -45.30 -29.74 10.81
CA LEU A 2 -44.33 -29.81 9.68
C LEU A 2 -44.23 -28.52 8.85
N GLU A 3 -45.19 -27.59 8.97
CA GLU A 3 -45.16 -26.31 8.22
C GLU A 3 -44.24 -25.27 8.86
N ASP A 4 -44.17 -25.23 10.19
CA ASP A 4 -43.36 -24.25 10.95
C ASP A 4 -41.85 -24.37 10.67
N ASN A 5 -41.37 -25.59 10.39
CA ASN A 5 -39.95 -25.83 10.12
C ASN A 5 -39.53 -25.40 8.69
N ARG A 6 -40.45 -25.37 7.73
CA ARG A 6 -40.15 -24.89 6.37
C ARG A 6 -40.01 -23.37 6.36
N ASP A 7 -40.86 -22.67 7.10
CA ASP A 7 -40.85 -21.21 7.13
C ASP A 7 -39.58 -20.70 7.83
N SER A 8 -39.16 -21.37 8.91
CA SER A 8 -37.87 -21.10 9.56
C SER A 8 -36.67 -21.33 8.62
N MET A 9 -36.67 -22.42 7.85
CA MET A 9 -35.58 -22.75 6.91
C MET A 9 -35.51 -21.76 5.73
N VAL A 10 -36.66 -21.33 5.20
CA VAL A 10 -36.73 -20.34 4.11
C VAL A 10 -36.21 -18.97 4.58
N VAL A 11 -36.52 -18.57 5.82
CA VAL A 11 -36.00 -17.32 6.41
C VAL A 11 -34.47 -17.40 6.57
N SER A 12 -33.93 -18.51 7.06
CA SER A 12 -32.46 -18.67 7.21
C SER A 12 -31.73 -18.63 5.87
N ILE A 13 -32.26 -19.30 4.83
CA ILE A 13 -31.68 -19.25 3.48
C ILE A 13 -31.74 -17.82 2.90
N GLY A 14 -32.85 -17.11 3.12
CA GLY A 14 -33.00 -15.72 2.70
C GLY A 14 -31.96 -14.79 3.32
N ILE A 15 -31.67 -14.95 4.62
CA ILE A 15 -30.66 -14.14 5.33
C ILE A 15 -29.26 -14.42 4.77
N VAL A 16 -28.89 -15.70 4.58
CA VAL A 16 -27.57 -16.06 4.04
C VAL A 16 -27.37 -15.52 2.63
N LEU A 17 -28.39 -15.61 1.77
CA LEU A 17 -28.33 -15.06 0.41
C LEU A 17 -28.21 -13.53 0.42
N LEU A 18 -28.93 -12.83 1.31
CA LEU A 18 -28.82 -11.38 1.47
C LEU A 18 -27.42 -10.97 1.95
N SER A 19 -26.84 -11.69 2.92
CA SER A 19 -25.47 -11.45 3.38
C SER A 19 -24.45 -11.70 2.26
N LEU A 20 -24.62 -12.75 1.45
CA LEU A 20 -23.72 -13.06 0.35
C LEU A 20 -23.82 -12.04 -0.79
N VAL A 21 -25.03 -11.58 -1.12
CA VAL A 21 -25.25 -10.50 -2.10
C VAL A 21 -24.70 -9.18 -1.58
N PHE A 22 -24.87 -8.87 -0.29
CA PHE A 22 -24.30 -7.68 0.33
C PHE A 22 -22.77 -7.73 0.34
N PHE A 23 -22.18 -8.88 0.68
CA PHE A 23 -20.73 -9.08 0.65
C PHE A 23 -20.19 -8.99 -0.77
N LEU A 24 -20.85 -9.63 -1.74
CA LEU A 24 -20.49 -9.53 -3.15
C LEU A 24 -20.67 -8.09 -3.67
N TYR A 25 -21.73 -7.40 -3.27
CA TYR A 25 -21.98 -6.00 -3.61
C TYR A 25 -20.92 -5.08 -3.00
N TRP A 26 -20.54 -5.29 -1.74
CA TRP A 26 -19.48 -4.57 -1.05
C TRP A 26 -18.13 -4.82 -1.76
N HIS A 27 -17.81 -6.08 -2.02
CA HIS A 27 -16.59 -6.47 -2.71
C HIS A 27 -16.53 -5.93 -4.15
N LEU A 28 -17.64 -5.96 -4.88
CA LEU A 28 -17.76 -5.37 -6.22
C LEU A 28 -17.78 -3.84 -6.19
N ARG A 29 -18.27 -3.21 -5.11
CA ARG A 29 -18.25 -1.76 -4.92
C ARG A 29 -16.82 -1.29 -4.65
N GLU A 30 -16.07 -2.03 -3.84
CA GLU A 30 -14.63 -1.78 -3.63
C GLU A 30 -13.87 -1.90 -4.96
N LEU A 31 -14.16 -2.94 -5.75
CA LEU A 31 -13.62 -3.10 -7.11
C LEU A 31 -14.08 -2.02 -8.11
N ARG A 32 -15.22 -1.35 -7.89
CA ARG A 32 -15.71 -0.26 -8.76
C ARG A 32 -15.09 1.09 -8.42
N ARG A 33 -14.71 1.35 -7.16
CA ARG A 33 -13.89 2.52 -6.80
C ARG A 33 -12.57 2.54 -7.58
N LEU A 34 -12.04 1.36 -7.91
CA LEU A 34 -10.82 1.18 -8.72
C LEU A 34 -10.96 1.57 -10.19
N ARG A 35 -12.17 1.73 -10.73
CA ARG A 35 -12.40 1.78 -12.19
C ARG A 35 -12.48 3.19 -12.76
N HIS A 36 -12.70 4.20 -11.93
CA HIS A 36 -12.80 5.58 -12.38
C HIS A 36 -11.70 6.40 -11.73
N HIS A 37 -10.50 6.42 -12.32
CA HIS A 37 -9.64 7.61 -12.43
C HIS A 37 -8.56 7.35 -13.50
N HIS A 38 -8.60 8.15 -14.56
CA HIS A 38 -7.72 8.18 -15.72
C HIS A 38 -7.35 9.67 -15.87
N TYR A 39 -6.13 10.17 -16.10
CA TYR A 39 -4.76 9.66 -16.11
C TYR A 39 -3.89 10.92 -15.89
N GLY A 40 -2.89 10.87 -15.01
CA GLY A 40 -1.92 11.96 -14.79
C GLY A 40 -0.53 11.51 -15.25
N HIS A 41 0.08 12.29 -16.13
CA HIS A 41 1.25 11.98 -16.94
C HIS A 41 2.55 12.43 -16.27
N TYR A 42 3.52 11.53 -16.05
CA TYR A 42 4.98 11.74 -16.20
C TYR A 42 5.68 10.36 -16.23
N ASP A 43 5.91 9.84 -17.43
CA ASP A 43 6.96 8.87 -17.75
C ASP A 43 7.11 8.95 -19.29
N GLU A 44 7.98 9.84 -19.76
CA GLU A 44 8.53 9.74 -21.10
C GLU A 44 9.67 8.71 -21.06
N GLU A 45 9.34 7.46 -21.35
CA GLU A 45 10.33 6.51 -21.84
C GLU A 45 9.67 5.57 -22.85
N SER A 46 10.27 5.53 -24.03
CA SER A 46 9.78 4.91 -25.26
C SER A 46 9.90 3.39 -25.26
N GLU A 47 8.95 2.78 -25.99
CA GLU A 47 8.95 1.43 -26.58
C GLU A 47 8.50 0.22 -25.73
N SER A 48 7.23 -0.13 -25.94
CA SER A 48 6.68 -1.49 -26.06
C SER A 48 6.46 -2.37 -24.82
N THR A 49 6.83 -1.96 -23.61
CA THR A 49 6.42 -2.69 -22.40
C THR A 49 5.04 -2.25 -21.93
N LYS A 50 4.15 -3.22 -21.72
CA LYS A 50 2.82 -3.06 -21.07
C LYS A 50 2.95 -2.07 -19.90
N ARG A 51 2.13 -1.00 -19.88
CA ARG A 51 2.22 0.05 -18.85
C ARG A 51 2.09 -0.59 -17.46
N LYS A 52 3.17 -0.57 -16.68
CA LYS A 52 3.18 -1.09 -15.30
C LYS A 52 2.29 -0.19 -14.42
N THR A 53 1.61 -0.81 -13.45
CA THR A 53 0.82 -0.08 -12.44
C THR A 53 1.71 0.82 -11.59
N SER A 54 1.33 2.08 -11.38
CA SER A 54 2.07 3.03 -10.54
C SER A 54 1.69 2.88 -9.07
N ILE A 55 2.67 2.62 -8.21
CA ILE A 55 2.50 2.38 -6.78
C ILE A 55 3.46 3.29 -6.02
N SER A 56 3.01 3.87 -4.91
CA SER A 56 3.93 4.54 -3.99
C SER A 56 3.76 4.09 -2.55
N ILE A 57 4.85 4.06 -1.79
CA ILE A 57 4.89 3.54 -0.43
C ILE A 57 5.68 4.51 0.43
N PHE A 58 5.15 4.88 1.60
CA PHE A 58 5.95 5.51 2.65
C PHE A 58 6.82 4.47 3.35
N ALA A 59 8.14 4.60 3.21
CA ALA A 59 9.07 3.53 3.51
C ALA A 59 9.71 3.60 4.89
N ASN A 60 9.73 4.76 5.56
CA ASN A 60 10.52 4.94 6.80
C ASN A 60 10.25 3.88 7.86
N ASP A 61 8.98 3.61 8.12
CA ASP A 61 8.60 2.66 9.19
C ASP A 61 8.88 1.20 8.79
N LEU A 62 9.14 0.93 7.51
CA LEU A 62 9.40 -0.41 6.98
C LEU A 62 10.89 -0.70 6.84
N ILE A 63 11.64 0.23 6.24
CA ILE A 63 13.03 -0.03 5.85
C ILE A 63 14.04 0.48 6.87
N PHE A 64 13.65 1.25 7.89
CA PHE A 64 14.58 1.70 8.93
C PHE A 64 14.23 1.12 10.29
N CYS A 65 15.25 0.87 11.10
CA CYS A 65 15.06 0.58 12.51
C CYS A 65 14.47 1.80 13.23
N LYS A 66 13.62 1.55 14.22
CA LYS A 66 12.84 2.61 14.87
C LYS A 66 13.74 3.64 15.56
N GLY A 67 13.66 4.89 15.10
CA GLY A 67 14.42 6.01 15.67
C GLY A 67 15.89 6.08 15.19
N THR A 68 16.25 5.31 14.18
CA THR A 68 17.58 5.31 13.56
C THR A 68 17.44 5.42 12.04
N LEU A 69 18.54 5.69 11.34
CA LEU A 69 18.62 5.55 9.88
C LEU A 69 19.16 4.18 9.46
N ASP A 70 19.44 3.27 10.41
CA ASP A 70 19.93 1.93 10.10
C ASP A 70 18.93 1.15 9.25
N LEU A 71 19.36 0.74 8.06
CA LEU A 71 18.54 0.05 7.08
C LEU A 71 18.25 -1.41 7.48
N GLN A 72 16.97 -1.77 7.53
CA GLN A 72 16.47 -3.13 7.51
C GLN A 72 16.59 -3.72 6.10
N VAL A 73 17.74 -4.32 5.81
CA VAL A 73 18.12 -4.83 4.48
C VAL A 73 17.07 -5.77 3.86
N ASP A 74 16.48 -6.66 4.66
CA ASP A 74 15.48 -7.61 4.16
C ASP A 74 14.22 -6.91 3.65
N ASN A 75 13.70 -5.94 4.40
CA ASN A 75 12.55 -5.14 3.97
C ASN A 75 12.87 -4.28 2.74
N ALA A 76 14.06 -3.68 2.68
CA ALA A 76 14.49 -2.91 1.53
C ALA A 76 14.55 -3.76 0.25
N ARG A 77 15.05 -5.00 0.34
CA ARG A 77 15.12 -5.94 -0.78
C ARG A 77 13.74 -6.38 -1.25
N VAL A 78 12.82 -6.70 -0.34
CA VAL A 78 11.43 -7.05 -0.69
C VAL A 78 10.76 -5.91 -1.47
N LEU A 79 10.95 -4.66 -1.04
CA LEU A 79 10.43 -3.50 -1.77
C LEU A 79 11.16 -3.26 -3.10
N ALA A 80 12.46 -3.53 -3.19
CA ALA A 80 13.19 -3.43 -4.45
C ALA A 80 12.70 -4.46 -5.48
N ASP A 81 12.49 -5.70 -5.07
CA ASP A 81 11.99 -6.79 -5.91
C ASP A 81 10.58 -6.49 -6.45
N LEU A 82 9.75 -5.81 -5.66
CA LEU A 82 8.43 -5.36 -6.06
C LEU A 82 8.45 -4.46 -7.32
N ALA A 83 9.50 -3.66 -7.51
CA ALA A 83 9.64 -2.78 -8.68
C ALA A 83 9.73 -3.55 -10.02
N SER A 84 10.02 -4.85 -9.99
CA SER A 84 9.95 -5.69 -11.19
C SER A 84 8.53 -5.80 -11.75
N LYS A 85 7.51 -5.69 -10.88
CA LYS A 85 6.10 -5.89 -11.21
C LYS A 85 5.32 -4.59 -11.41
N CYS A 86 5.81 -3.47 -10.88
CA CYS A 86 5.11 -2.19 -10.89
C CYS A 86 6.08 -0.99 -11.05
N SER A 87 5.57 0.18 -11.44
CA SER A 87 6.32 1.43 -11.32
C SER A 87 6.28 1.89 -9.86
N LEU A 88 7.26 1.43 -9.07
CA LEU A 88 7.34 1.70 -7.64
C LEU A 88 8.03 3.04 -7.33
N TYR A 89 7.41 3.83 -6.46
CA TYR A 89 7.97 5.04 -5.87
C TYR A 89 8.07 4.87 -4.34
N LEU A 90 9.26 5.08 -3.79
CA LEU A 90 9.48 5.01 -2.33
C LEU A 90 9.56 6.43 -1.78
N PHE A 91 8.66 6.76 -0.86
CA PHE A 91 8.72 8.01 -0.12
C PHE A 91 9.51 7.83 1.17
N ILE A 92 10.55 8.64 1.34
CA ILE A 92 11.36 8.69 2.54
C ILE A 92 11.29 10.09 3.13
N GLN A 93 11.02 10.20 4.43
CA GLN A 93 11.11 11.45 5.16
C GLN A 93 12.48 11.54 5.86
N VAL A 94 13.18 12.65 5.63
CA VAL A 94 14.50 12.94 6.22
C VAL A 94 14.42 14.23 7.03
N GLU A 95 15.25 14.34 8.06
CA GLU A 95 15.37 15.60 8.80
C GLU A 95 16.33 16.54 8.08
N ASN A 96 17.49 16.03 7.63
CA ASN A 96 18.54 16.80 6.98
C ASN A 96 18.75 16.39 5.53
N GLU A 97 19.25 17.30 4.70
CA GLU A 97 19.60 17.00 3.30
C GLU A 97 20.78 16.02 3.21
N ASP A 98 21.71 16.07 4.18
CA ASP A 98 22.86 15.16 4.24
C ASP A 98 22.44 13.69 4.39
N ASP A 99 21.28 13.43 5.02
CA ASP A 99 20.73 12.07 5.20
C ASP A 99 20.34 11.44 3.86
N VAL A 100 20.03 12.24 2.85
CA VAL A 100 19.60 11.75 1.52
C VAL A 100 20.69 10.92 0.87
N GLU A 101 21.92 11.44 0.84
CA GLU A 101 23.04 10.74 0.20
C GLU A 101 23.42 9.48 0.98
N VAL A 102 23.38 9.53 2.31
CA VAL A 102 23.62 8.36 3.18
C VAL A 102 22.63 7.25 2.88
N ILE A 103 21.33 7.55 2.88
CA ILE A 103 20.26 6.58 2.61
C ILE A 103 20.39 5.99 1.20
N LEU A 104 20.69 6.82 0.20
CA LEU A 104 20.89 6.35 -1.17
C LEU A 104 22.11 5.41 -1.27
N GLN A 105 23.19 5.68 -0.54
CA GLN A 105 24.34 4.80 -0.48
C GLN A 105 24.04 3.48 0.22
N GLU A 106 23.27 3.49 1.31
CA GLU A 106 22.86 2.25 1.98
C GLU A 106 21.95 1.38 1.10
N LEU A 107 21.01 1.99 0.38
CA LEU A 107 20.17 1.30 -0.61
C LEU A 107 21.00 0.72 -1.77
N GLU A 108 22.03 1.43 -2.23
CA GLU A 108 22.97 0.91 -3.23
C GLU A 108 23.76 -0.29 -2.68
N GLN A 109 24.29 -0.19 -1.46
CA GLN A 109 25.07 -1.25 -0.82
C GLN A 109 24.26 -2.51 -0.55
N CYS A 110 22.94 -2.40 -0.37
CA CYS A 110 22.05 -3.54 -0.18
C CYS A 110 21.51 -4.14 -1.49
N ASP A 111 21.98 -3.63 -2.63
CA ASP A 111 21.60 -4.01 -4.00
C ASP A 111 20.16 -3.61 -4.40
N ALA A 112 19.53 -2.67 -3.70
CA ALA A 112 18.16 -2.25 -4.00
C ALA A 112 18.01 -1.71 -5.44
N PHE A 113 19.06 -1.09 -6.00
CA PHE A 113 19.04 -0.52 -7.34
C PHE A 113 19.58 -1.44 -8.44
N LYS A 114 20.01 -2.67 -8.12
CA LYS A 114 20.44 -3.65 -9.14
C LYS A 114 19.28 -4.20 -9.98
N GLY A 115 18.06 -4.12 -9.45
CA GLY A 115 16.84 -4.54 -10.12
C GLY A 115 16.14 -3.40 -10.87
N GLU A 116 14.80 -3.40 -10.81
CA GLU A 116 13.95 -2.45 -11.54
C GLU A 116 13.57 -1.21 -10.71
N LEU A 117 14.02 -1.14 -9.45
CA LEU A 117 13.85 0.05 -8.63
C LEU A 117 14.82 1.12 -9.12
N LYS A 118 14.28 2.19 -9.72
CA LYS A 118 15.09 3.29 -10.24
C LYS A 118 15.40 4.29 -9.13
N LYS A 119 16.67 4.73 -9.02
CA LYS A 119 17.12 5.71 -8.01
C LYS A 119 16.27 7.00 -7.99
N HIS A 120 15.85 7.50 -9.16
CA HIS A 120 15.00 8.70 -9.26
C HIS A 120 13.54 8.50 -8.79
N ARG A 121 13.13 7.27 -8.47
CA ARG A 121 11.81 6.95 -7.90
C ARG A 121 11.86 6.83 -6.38
N VAL A 122 13.02 7.03 -5.76
CA VAL A 122 13.14 7.26 -4.32
C VAL A 122 13.00 8.76 -4.08
N LEU A 123 11.88 9.15 -3.47
CA LEU A 123 11.45 10.53 -3.29
C LEU A 123 11.60 10.95 -1.83
N PHE A 124 12.31 12.04 -1.60
CA PHE A 124 12.61 12.54 -0.26
C PHE A 124 11.72 13.72 0.12
N SER A 125 11.35 13.80 1.39
CA SER A 125 10.58 14.92 1.96
C SER A 125 11.13 15.30 3.33
N HIS A 126 11.10 16.59 3.68
CA HIS A 126 11.38 17.02 5.06
C HIS A 126 10.14 17.03 5.95
N THR A 127 8.95 17.08 5.35
CA THR A 127 7.69 17.26 6.07
C THR A 127 6.60 16.33 5.57
N SER A 128 5.71 15.94 6.47
CA SER A 128 4.48 15.20 6.16
C SER A 128 3.62 15.90 5.10
N SER A 129 3.53 17.24 5.14
CA SER A 129 2.76 18.02 4.16
C SER A 129 3.42 18.08 2.79
N GLY A 130 4.76 18.14 2.74
CA GLY A 130 5.55 18.00 1.52
C GLY A 130 5.30 16.65 0.86
N ARG A 131 5.39 15.56 1.62
CA ARG A 131 5.05 14.20 1.14
C ARG A 131 3.63 14.12 0.61
N ALA A 132 2.64 14.58 1.39
CA ALA A 132 1.23 14.59 0.95
C ALA A 132 1.04 15.33 -0.37
N SER A 133 1.78 16.42 -0.59
CA SER A 133 1.73 17.19 -1.83
C SER A 133 2.36 16.46 -3.00
N MET A 134 3.50 15.81 -2.79
CA MET A 134 4.15 14.98 -3.82
C MET A 134 3.28 13.78 -4.21
N VAL A 135 2.68 13.07 -3.24
CA VAL A 135 1.76 11.95 -3.53
C VAL A 135 0.58 12.40 -4.38
N ARG A 136 -0.02 13.56 -4.08
CA ARG A 136 -1.12 14.13 -4.87
C ARG A 136 -0.69 14.55 -6.27
N GLN A 137 0.56 14.98 -6.47
CA GLN A 137 1.06 15.32 -7.80
C GLN A 137 1.39 14.05 -8.59
N LEU A 138 1.96 13.04 -7.93
CA LEU A 138 2.31 11.76 -8.52
C LEU A 138 1.09 10.98 -9.01
N GLN A 139 -0.07 11.12 -8.34
CA GLN A 139 -1.31 10.39 -8.66
C GLN A 139 -1.08 8.88 -8.88
N PRO A 140 -0.49 8.18 -7.88
CA PRO A 140 -0.29 6.74 -7.99
C PRO A 140 -1.64 6.02 -8.02
N MET A 141 -1.66 4.80 -8.58
CA MET A 141 -2.85 3.94 -8.50
C MET A 141 -3.16 3.58 -7.06
N VAL A 142 -2.13 3.26 -6.27
CA VAL A 142 -2.24 3.05 -4.83
C VAL A 142 -1.08 3.72 -4.11
N HIS A 143 -1.40 4.39 -3.01
CA HIS A 143 -0.42 4.86 -2.05
C HIS A 143 -0.59 4.12 -0.72
N VAL A 144 0.52 3.70 -0.13
CA VAL A 144 0.57 3.03 1.18
C VAL A 144 1.21 3.98 2.20
N GLU A 145 0.47 4.36 3.25
CA GLU A 145 0.88 5.38 4.23
C GLU A 145 0.69 4.88 5.66
N SER A 146 1.63 5.19 6.55
CA SER A 146 1.53 4.86 7.97
C SER A 146 1.10 6.04 8.83
N ASN A 147 1.32 7.26 8.35
CA ASN A 147 1.00 8.47 9.06
C ASN A 147 -0.47 8.87 8.82
N VAL A 148 -1.30 8.78 9.87
CA VAL A 148 -2.73 9.13 9.81
C VAL A 148 -2.99 10.56 9.32
N THR A 149 -2.12 11.51 9.64
CA THR A 149 -2.26 12.91 9.21
C THR A 149 -2.06 13.03 7.70
N VAL A 150 -1.05 12.34 7.15
CA VAL A 150 -0.82 12.32 5.70
C VAL A 150 -1.92 11.56 4.98
N ALA A 151 -2.30 10.39 5.50
CA ALA A 151 -3.40 9.59 4.98
C ALA A 151 -4.68 10.42 4.86
N ASN A 152 -5.07 11.13 5.91
CA ASN A 152 -6.25 12.00 5.89
C ASN A 152 -6.12 13.17 4.89
N ALA A 153 -4.91 13.69 4.67
CA ALA A 153 -4.67 14.80 3.74
C ALA A 153 -4.78 14.38 2.26
N ILE A 154 -4.56 13.10 1.95
CA ILE A 154 -4.61 12.54 0.59
C ILE A 154 -5.84 11.67 0.33
N ASP A 155 -6.62 11.35 1.36
CA ASP A 155 -7.86 10.59 1.23
C ASP A 155 -8.85 11.29 0.29
N GLY A 156 -9.43 10.53 -0.64
CA GLY A 156 -10.26 11.04 -1.74
C GLY A 156 -9.55 11.95 -2.75
N ARG A 157 -8.21 12.11 -2.66
CA ARG A 157 -7.39 12.90 -3.62
C ARG A 157 -6.56 12.04 -4.57
N ILE A 158 -6.47 10.74 -4.29
CA ILE A 158 -5.81 9.73 -5.11
C ILE A 158 -6.76 8.54 -5.29
N ALA A 159 -6.46 7.64 -6.23
CA ALA A 159 -7.35 6.52 -6.55
C ALA A 159 -7.52 5.56 -5.38
N ASN A 160 -6.42 5.09 -4.78
CA ASN A 160 -6.45 4.16 -3.66
C ASN A 160 -5.44 4.56 -2.58
N LEU A 161 -5.89 4.49 -1.34
CA LEU A 161 -5.08 4.72 -0.16
C LEU A 161 -5.18 3.50 0.74
N ALA A 162 -4.04 2.86 1.01
CA ALA A 162 -3.92 1.84 2.03
C ALA A 162 -3.20 2.42 3.25
N LYS A 163 -3.77 2.21 4.44
CA LYS A 163 -3.17 2.63 5.70
C LYS A 163 -2.54 1.42 6.36
N PHE A 164 -1.34 1.58 6.89
CA PHE A 164 -0.71 0.52 7.66
C PHE A 164 -0.14 1.02 8.98
N LYS A 165 0.13 0.09 9.89
CA LYS A 165 0.89 0.36 11.11
C LYS A 165 1.82 -0.79 11.40
N VAL A 166 3.11 -0.48 11.51
CA VAL A 166 4.12 -1.48 11.86
C VAL A 166 3.94 -1.86 13.32
N THR A 167 3.87 -3.16 13.59
CA THR A 167 3.78 -3.72 14.93
C THR A 167 4.83 -4.83 15.10
N GLU A 168 5.24 -5.05 16.35
CA GLU A 168 6.07 -6.20 16.68
C GLU A 168 5.19 -7.46 16.72
N LYS A 169 5.73 -8.56 16.20
CA LYS A 169 5.03 -9.85 16.19
C LYS A 169 4.95 -10.39 17.61
N THR A 170 3.79 -10.25 18.27
CA THR A 170 3.60 -10.85 19.59
C THR A 170 2.89 -12.19 19.43
N ALA A 171 3.24 -13.16 20.28
CA ALA A 171 2.72 -14.53 20.22
C ALA A 171 1.19 -14.65 20.47
N HIS A 172 0.48 -13.51 20.62
CA HIS A 172 -0.92 -13.43 20.97
C HIS A 172 -1.76 -12.61 19.97
N ASP A 173 -1.21 -12.34 18.78
CA ASP A 173 -1.89 -11.55 17.75
C ASP A 173 -3.00 -12.39 17.08
N ASP A 174 -4.24 -12.06 17.45
CA ASP A 174 -5.47 -12.58 16.87
C ASP A 174 -5.59 -12.09 15.41
N PRO A 175 -5.66 -12.98 14.41
CA PRO A 175 -5.78 -12.59 13.00
C PRO A 175 -7.03 -11.73 12.72
N ASP A 176 -8.07 -11.82 13.55
CA ASP A 176 -9.29 -11.01 13.42
C ASP A 176 -9.11 -9.55 13.89
N LYS A 177 -7.98 -9.22 14.55
CA LYS A 177 -7.61 -7.84 14.95
C LYS A 177 -6.53 -7.21 14.05
N ALA A 178 -6.26 -7.80 12.89
CA ALA A 178 -5.26 -7.29 11.94
C ALA A 178 -5.67 -5.98 11.25
N VAL A 179 -6.95 -5.57 11.33
CA VAL A 179 -7.46 -4.34 10.72
C VAL A 179 -8.26 -3.53 11.74
N THR A 180 -7.97 -2.24 11.85
CA THR A 180 -8.70 -1.30 12.71
C THR A 180 -10.01 -0.81 12.07
N GLU A 181 -10.89 -0.19 12.86
CA GLU A 181 -12.16 0.39 12.37
C GLU A 181 -11.97 1.42 11.25
N ASP A 182 -10.83 2.11 11.21
CA ASP A 182 -10.50 3.12 10.19
C ASP A 182 -9.81 2.53 8.95
N GLY A 183 -9.72 1.20 8.86
CA GLY A 183 -9.14 0.45 7.74
C GLY A 183 -7.61 0.36 7.75
N THR A 184 -6.97 0.68 8.88
CA THR A 184 -5.51 0.54 9.03
C THR A 184 -5.14 -0.91 9.26
N VAL A 185 -4.22 -1.43 8.45
CA VAL A 185 -3.74 -2.81 8.52
C VAL A 185 -2.47 -2.89 9.36
N PHE A 186 -2.42 -3.81 10.32
CA PHE A 186 -1.19 -4.09 11.05
C PHE A 186 -0.24 -4.92 10.17
N VAL A 187 1.00 -4.46 10.06
CA VAL A 187 2.05 -5.14 9.28
C VAL A 187 3.25 -5.40 10.18
N PHE A 188 3.98 -6.47 9.90
CA PHE A 188 5.19 -6.87 10.60
C PHE A 188 6.44 -6.69 9.73
N SER A 189 6.26 -6.64 8.42
CA SER A 189 7.34 -6.61 7.43
C SER A 189 6.90 -5.92 6.13
N ALA A 190 7.85 -5.71 5.22
CA ALA A 190 7.56 -5.27 3.86
C ALA A 190 6.73 -6.31 3.07
N GLU A 191 6.78 -7.60 3.42
CA GLU A 191 5.99 -8.65 2.75
C GLU A 191 4.50 -8.44 2.96
N ASP A 192 4.08 -8.08 4.17
CA ASP A 192 2.68 -7.78 4.48
C ASP A 192 2.17 -6.58 3.67
N VAL A 193 3.04 -5.59 3.43
CA VAL A 193 2.72 -4.45 2.55
C VAL A 193 2.59 -4.89 1.09
N VAL A 194 3.41 -5.82 0.63
CA VAL A 194 3.28 -6.42 -0.70
C VAL A 194 1.93 -7.13 -0.85
N ASP A 195 1.46 -7.84 0.18
CA ASP A 195 0.16 -8.51 0.17
C ASP A 195 -1.00 -7.51 0.06
N ILE A 196 -0.91 -6.36 0.75
CA ILE A 196 -1.90 -5.27 0.66
C ILE A 196 -2.01 -4.74 -0.78
N ILE A 197 -0.89 -4.61 -1.50
CA ILE A 197 -0.86 -4.03 -2.84
C ILE A 197 -1.04 -5.06 -3.97
N GLN A 198 -0.87 -6.35 -3.68
CA GLN A 198 -0.93 -7.43 -4.67
C GLN A 198 -2.21 -7.39 -5.54
N PRO A 199 -3.41 -7.07 -5.00
CA PRO A 199 -4.61 -6.95 -5.81
C PRO A 199 -4.52 -5.88 -6.91
N PHE A 200 -3.73 -4.82 -6.73
CA PHE A 200 -3.59 -3.74 -7.72
C PHE A 200 -2.60 -4.08 -8.83
N ILE A 201 -1.62 -4.96 -8.56
CA ILE A 201 -0.57 -5.33 -9.51
C ILE A 201 -1.11 -6.32 -10.56
N VAL A 202 -1.93 -7.28 -10.11
CA VAL A 202 -2.47 -8.37 -10.96
C VAL A 202 -3.52 -7.87 -11.96
N LEU A 203 -4.10 -6.69 -11.74
CA LEU A 203 -5.14 -6.11 -12.59
C LEU A 203 -4.61 -5.52 -13.93
N THR A 204 -3.31 -5.58 -14.19
CA THR A 204 -2.64 -4.97 -15.35
C THR A 204 -2.25 -5.96 -16.43
#